data_AF-A0A4U1BIE8-F1
#
_entry.id   AF-A0A4U1BIE8-F1
#
_cell.length_a   1.000
_cell.length_b   1.000
_cell.length_c   1.000
_cell.angle_alpha   90.00
_cell.angle_beta   90.00
_cell.angle_gamma   90.00
#
_symmetry.space_group_name_H-M   'P 1'
#
loop_
_entity.id
_entity.type
_entity.pdbx_description
1 polymer ?
#
loop_
_entity_poly.entity_id
_entity_poly.type
_entity_poly.pdbx_seq_one_letter_code
_entity_poly.pdbx_strand_id
1 'polypeptide(L)' 'MTKVKFALLGLGLALGLSSAQARIPAPCDCQGWLTELNRCEAGQSTNVSDCRFYYDGWRDCQTDPYCESRF' A
#
# COMPACT_ATOMS: atom_id res chain seq x y z
N MET A 1 -12.94 -18.88 -49.33
CA MET A 1 -13.26 -17.62 -48.61
C MET A 1 -13.66 -17.99 -47.20
N THR A 2 -12.77 -17.78 -46.21
CA THR A 2 -13.02 -18.17 -44.82
C THR A 2 -12.90 -16.94 -43.94
N LYS A 3 -14.04 -16.46 -43.43
CA LYS A 3 -14.14 -15.35 -42.48
C LYS A 3 -13.70 -15.83 -41.10
N VAL A 4 -12.68 -15.21 -40.53
CA VAL A 4 -12.35 -15.36 -39.11
C VAL A 4 -12.64 -14.03 -38.44
N LYS A 5 -13.63 -14.01 -37.55
CA LYS A 5 -13.92 -12.90 -36.64
C LYS A 5 -13.34 -13.29 -35.28
N PHE A 6 -12.29 -12.60 -34.84
CA PHE A 6 -11.90 -12.59 -33.43
C PHE A 6 -12.17 -11.20 -32.86
N ALA A 7 -13.12 -11.18 -31.93
CA ALA A 7 -13.43 -10.05 -31.08
C ALA A 7 -12.39 -9.95 -29.96
N LEU A 8 -11.95 -8.74 -29.63
CA LEU A 8 -11.39 -8.43 -28.32
C LEU A 8 -11.86 -7.03 -27.94
N LEU A 9 -12.91 -6.97 -27.11
CA LEU A 9 -13.24 -5.79 -26.32
C LEU A 9 -12.12 -5.59 -25.30
N GLY A 10 -11.25 -4.61 -25.54
CA GLY A 10 -10.30 -4.14 -24.53
C GLY A 10 -11.01 -3.29 -23.49
N LEU A 11 -11.37 -3.88 -22.35
CA LEU A 11 -11.68 -3.15 -21.13
C LEU A 11 -10.38 -2.62 -20.53
N GLY A 12 -10.05 -1.38 -20.86
CA GLY A 12 -8.97 -0.62 -20.22
C GLY A 12 -9.38 -0.24 -18.79
N LEU A 13 -9.06 -1.10 -17.81
CA LEU A 13 -9.19 -0.78 -16.40
C LEU A 13 -8.04 0.18 -16.02
N ALA A 14 -8.24 1.48 -16.26
CA ALA A 14 -7.38 2.52 -15.72
C ALA A 14 -7.63 2.63 -14.21
N LEU A 15 -7.00 1.76 -13.42
CA LEU A 15 -6.91 1.93 -11.97
C LEU A 15 -6.03 3.15 -11.72
N GLY A 16 -6.70 4.30 -11.53
CA GLY A 16 -6.05 5.52 -11.08
C GLY A 16 -5.31 5.23 -9.78
N LEU A 17 -3.98 5.13 -9.86
CA LEU A 17 -3.10 5.14 -8.69
C LEU A 17 -3.29 6.50 -8.02
N SER A 18 -4.20 6.54 -7.05
CA SER A 18 -4.31 7.66 -6.14
C SER A 18 -2.94 7.83 -5.51
N SER A 19 -2.35 9.01 -5.72
CA SER A 19 -1.16 9.44 -4.98
C SER A 19 -1.56 9.57 -3.52
N ALA A 20 -1.50 8.45 -2.80
CA ALA A 20 -1.50 8.47 -1.35
C ALA A 20 -0.31 9.36 -0.97
N GLN A 21 -0.59 10.56 -0.47
CA GLN A 21 0.46 11.47 -0.03
C GLN A 21 1.27 10.71 1.01
N ALA A 22 2.58 10.60 0.79
CA ALA A 22 3.46 9.98 1.76
C ALA A 22 3.29 10.74 3.08
N ARG A 23 2.79 10.05 4.10
CA ARG A 23 2.59 10.56 5.45
C ARG A 23 3.14 9.50 6.39
N ILE A 24 3.82 9.94 7.45
CA ILE A 24 4.23 8.99 8.50
C ILE A 24 2.95 8.62 9.26
N PRO A 25 2.57 7.34 9.33
CA PRO A 25 1.34 6.91 10.02
C PRO A 25 1.39 7.21 11.52
N ALA A 26 0.22 7.34 12.14
CA ALA A 26 0.12 7.50 13.59
C ALA A 26 0.54 6.20 14.31
N PRO A 27 1.01 6.25 15.57
CA PRO A 27 1.52 5.07 16.28
C PRO A 27 0.55 3.88 16.31
N CYS A 28 -0.75 4.11 16.47
CA CYS A 28 -1.78 3.06 16.48
C CYS A 28 -2.50 2.86 15.13
N ASP A 29 -2.00 3.45 14.05
CA ASP A 29 -2.52 3.22 12.69
C ASP A 29 -1.75 2.07 12.03
N CYS A 30 -1.97 0.85 12.50
CA CYS A 30 -1.20 -0.32 12.03
C CYS A 30 -1.42 -0.58 10.53
N GLN A 31 -2.61 -0.26 10.02
CA GLN A 31 -2.92 -0.40 8.59
C GLN A 31 -2.18 0.65 7.75
N GLY A 32 -2.04 1.88 8.24
CA GLY A 32 -1.21 2.91 7.64
C GLY A 32 0.26 2.49 7.59
N TRP A 33 0.81 1.94 8.68
CA TRP A 33 2.19 1.41 8.71
C TRP A 33 2.41 0.29 7.70
N LEU A 34 1.50 -0.69 7.63
CA LEU A 34 1.59 -1.76 6.65
C LEU A 34 1.48 -1.23 5.21
N THR A 35 0.65 -0.22 4.99
CA THR A 35 0.49 0.40 3.66
C THR A 35 1.78 1.08 3.21
N GLU A 36 2.40 1.90 4.06
CA GLU A 36 3.66 2.56 3.72
C GLU A 36 4.83 1.57 3.59
N LEU A 37 4.85 0.49 4.38
CA LEU A 37 5.81 -0.61 4.21
C LEU A 37 5.69 -1.23 2.81
N ASN A 38 4.49 -1.62 2.41
CA ASN A 38 4.24 -2.22 1.09
C ASN A 38 4.62 -1.26 -0.06
N ARG A 39 4.38 0.04 0.12
CA ARG A 39 4.79 1.06 -0.86
C ARG A 39 6.31 1.15 -0.96
N CYS A 40 7.01 1.16 0.17
CA CYS A 40 8.46 1.19 0.21
C CYS A 40 9.07 -0.04 -0.47
N GLU A 41 8.59 -1.24 -0.12
CA GLU A 41 9.05 -2.50 -0.73
C GLU A 41 8.76 -2.57 -2.23
N ALA A 42 7.67 -1.94 -2.69
CA ALA A 42 7.33 -1.79 -4.10
C ALA A 42 8.17 -0.72 -4.83
N GLY A 43 9.14 -0.08 -4.16
CA GLY A 43 9.98 0.98 -4.74
C GLY A 43 9.22 2.28 -5.03
N GLN A 44 8.07 2.49 -4.39
CA GLN A 44 7.31 3.73 -4.54
C GLN A 44 7.90 4.84 -3.68
N SER A 45 7.59 6.09 -4.04
CA SER A 45 7.98 7.24 -3.22
C SER A 45 7.23 7.23 -1.88
N THR A 46 8.02 7.29 -0.81
CA THR A 46 7.63 7.34 0.60
C THR A 46 8.38 8.49 1.29
N ASN A 47 7.98 8.87 2.51
CA ASN A 47 8.64 9.95 3.24
C ASN A 47 10.03 9.57 3.75
N VAL A 48 10.21 8.30 4.10
CA VAL A 48 11.47 7.72 4.55
C VAL A 48 11.83 6.63 3.54
N SER A 49 13.02 6.67 2.97
CA SER A 49 13.41 5.70 1.94
C SER A 49 13.81 4.33 2.50
N ASP A 50 14.08 4.25 3.80
CA ASP A 50 14.42 3.00 4.48
C ASP A 50 13.16 2.22 4.86
N CYS A 51 12.91 1.09 4.19
CA CYS A 51 11.74 0.26 4.47
C CYS A 51 11.76 -0.35 5.88
N ARG A 52 12.94 -0.44 6.51
CA ARG A 52 13.05 -0.91 7.89
C ARG A 52 12.36 0.02 8.88
N PHE A 53 12.33 1.32 8.61
CA PHE A 53 11.58 2.30 9.40
C PHE A 53 10.08 1.94 9.46
N TYR A 54 9.49 1.59 8.32
CA TYR A 54 8.06 1.22 8.26
C TYR A 54 7.78 -0.16 8.86
N TYR A 55 8.71 -1.10 8.69
CA TYR A 55 8.61 -2.42 9.32
C TYR A 55 8.64 -2.33 10.85
N ASP A 56 9.59 -1.56 11.41
CA ASP A 56 9.70 -1.38 12.85
C ASP A 56 8.45 -0.66 13.40
N GLY A 57 7.95 0.39 12.73
CA GLY A 57 6.71 1.07 13.12
C GLY A 57 5.46 0.17 13.05
N TRP A 58 5.35 -0.67 12.01
CA TRP A 58 4.26 -1.65 11.91
C TRP A 58 4.34 -2.70 13.03
N ARG A 59 5.52 -3.26 13.28
CA ARG A 59 5.74 -4.25 14.35
C ARG A 59 5.41 -3.63 15.70
N ASP A 60 5.93 -2.45 15.99
CA ASP A 60 5.69 -1.77 17.26
C ASP A 60 4.18 -1.53 17.45
N CYS A 61 3.46 -1.08 16.41
CA CYS A 61 2.00 -0.93 16.43
C CYS A 61 1.25 -2.24 16.75
N GLN A 62 1.67 -3.37 16.17
CA GLN A 62 1.06 -4.68 16.42
C GLN A 62 1.33 -5.20 17.83
N THR A 63 2.45 -4.80 18.45
CA THR A 63 2.85 -5.27 19.78
C THR A 63 2.51 -4.29 20.91
N ASP A 64 2.02 -3.09 20.58
CA ASP A 64 1.70 -2.07 21.56
C ASP A 64 0.32 -2.33 22.20
N PRO A 65 0.25 -2.67 23.50
CA PRO A 65 -1.01 -2.91 24.20
C PRO A 65 -1.91 -1.67 24.28
N TYR A 66 -1.36 -0.46 24.13
CA TYR A 66 -2.15 0.77 24.06
C TYR A 66 -2.98 0.83 22.77
N CYS A 67 -2.48 0.26 21.67
CA CYS A 67 -3.15 0.25 20.37
C CYS A 67 -4.19 -0.87 20.25
N GLU A 68 -3.98 -2.01 20.91
CA GLU A 68 -4.96 -3.11 20.98
C GLU A 68 -6.25 -2.70 21.70
N SER A 69 -6.18 -1.74 22.65
CA SER A 69 -7.33 -1.30 23.45
C SER A 69 -8.36 -0.43 22.71
N ARG A 70 -8.15 -0.13 21.42
CA ARG A 70 -8.99 0.77 20.61
C ARG A 70 -9.78 0.09 19.48
N PHE A 71 -9.72 -1.23 19.38
CA PHE A 71 -10.53 -2.03 18.47
C PHE A 71 -11.64 -2.78 19.19
#